data_AF-A0A8S3VQW4-F1
#
_entry.id   AF-A0A8S3VQW4-F1
#
_cell.length_a   1.000
_cell.length_b   1.000
_cell.length_c   1.000
_cell.angle_alpha   90.00
_cell.angle_beta   90.00
_cell.angle_gamma   90.00
#
_symmetry.space_group_name_H-M   'P 1'
#
loop_
_entity.id
_entity.type
_entity.pdbx_description
1 polymer ?
#
loop_
_entity_poly.entity_id
_entity_poly.type
_entity_poly.pdbx_seq_one_letter_code
_entity_poly.pdbx_strand_id
1 'polypeptide(L)'
;MESRRRFESVFDKKAFAGEMEFSELDQFFRESDLYPSQSEIEEAVDVVFQGQASSKKGLRKSDLLELVWYIYVPKAAGLPNMRQSTWLNPIIDGVEARKLIGSEYVEKAPLEVCAKLVIDSKRERREKEKLENLKRQDEDAAKLKRDLSAFQYEEEDENEGIKGELARTRERLSSTKSKEDSQN
;
A
#
# COMPACT_ATOMS: atom_id res chain seq x y z
N MET A 1 -31.25 2.89 -33.85
CA MET A 1 -32.18 3.98 -33.47
C MET A 1 -32.74 3.78 -32.07
N GLU A 2 -32.92 2.55 -31.57
CA GLU A 2 -33.32 2.25 -30.17
C GLU A 2 -32.48 2.97 -29.10
N SER A 3 -31.15 3.05 -29.28
CA SER A 3 -30.25 3.54 -28.24
C SER A 3 -30.50 5.00 -27.86
N ARG A 4 -30.75 5.86 -28.85
CA ARG A 4 -31.05 7.29 -28.61
C ARG A 4 -32.35 7.47 -27.85
N ARG A 5 -33.43 6.83 -28.29
CA ARG A 5 -34.74 6.90 -27.62
C ARG A 5 -34.68 6.37 -26.19
N ARG A 6 -33.87 5.33 -25.95
CA ARG A 6 -33.62 4.80 -24.61
C ARG A 6 -32.95 5.84 -23.71
N PHE A 7 -31.86 6.47 -24.16
CA PHE A 7 -31.18 7.52 -23.37
C PHE A 7 -32.09 8.70 -23.09
N GLU A 8 -32.86 9.13 -24.09
CA GLU A 8 -33.83 10.21 -23.93
C GLU A 8 -34.90 9.86 -22.89
N SER A 9 -35.42 8.63 -22.88
CA SER A 9 -36.40 8.18 -21.89
C SER A 9 -35.82 8.08 -20.47
N VAL A 10 -34.56 7.66 -20.31
CA VAL A 10 -33.90 7.63 -18.99
C VAL A 10 -33.65 9.06 -18.49
N PHE A 11 -33.23 9.98 -19.37
CA PHE A 11 -33.07 11.38 -19.02
C PHE A 11 -34.39 11.99 -18.55
N ASP A 12 -35.48 11.80 -19.28
CA ASP A 12 -36.78 12.39 -18.95
C ASP A 12 -37.34 11.89 -17.59
N LYS A 13 -36.86 10.74 -17.09
CA LYS A 13 -37.21 10.22 -15.75
C LYS A 13 -36.40 10.86 -14.62
N LYS A 14 -35.16 11.26 -14.90
CA LYS A 14 -34.22 11.82 -13.91
C LYS A 14 -34.22 13.34 -13.89
N ALA A 15 -34.42 13.97 -15.05
CA ALA A 15 -34.35 15.41 -15.20
C ALA A 15 -35.44 16.10 -14.37
N PHE A 16 -35.03 17.02 -13.52
CA PHE A 16 -35.92 17.92 -12.80
C PHE A 16 -35.97 19.26 -13.53
N ALA A 17 -37.17 19.73 -13.88
CA ALA A 17 -37.36 20.96 -14.67
C ALA A 17 -36.62 20.97 -16.03
N GLY A 18 -36.36 19.79 -16.61
CA GLY A 18 -35.69 19.64 -17.91
C GLY A 18 -34.16 19.71 -17.86
N GLU A 19 -33.57 19.77 -16.67
CA GLU A 19 -32.13 19.71 -16.44
C GLU A 19 -31.79 18.55 -15.49
N MET A 20 -30.61 17.96 -15.65
CA MET A 20 -30.09 16.88 -14.81
C MET A 20 -28.79 17.33 -14.16
N GLU A 21 -28.54 16.95 -12.90
CA GLU A 21 -27.29 17.31 -12.24
C GLU A 21 -26.12 16.43 -12.70
N PHE A 22 -24.89 16.96 -12.61
CA PHE A 22 -23.67 16.19 -12.88
C PHE A 22 -23.49 15.03 -11.89
N SER A 23 -23.97 15.19 -10.65
CA SER A 23 -23.99 14.17 -9.60
C SER A 23 -24.81 12.93 -10.00
N GLU A 24 -25.79 13.10 -10.89
CA GLU A 24 -26.72 12.05 -11.32
C GLU A 24 -26.24 11.28 -12.56
N LEU A 25 -25.18 11.74 -13.22
CA LEU A 25 -24.61 11.12 -14.42
C LEU A 25 -24.26 9.64 -14.20
N ASP A 26 -23.61 9.35 -13.07
CA ASP A 26 -23.22 7.98 -12.70
C ASP A 26 -24.42 7.03 -12.65
N GLN A 27 -25.54 7.51 -12.10
CA GLN A 27 -26.75 6.70 -12.01
C GLN A 27 -27.48 6.63 -13.36
N PHE A 28 -27.44 7.70 -14.15
CA PHE A 28 -27.94 7.69 -15.53
C PHE A 28 -27.25 6.62 -16.38
N PHE A 29 -25.92 6.53 -16.32
CA PHE A 29 -25.16 5.53 -17.07
C PHE A 29 -25.52 4.10 -16.62
N ARG A 30 -25.66 3.88 -15.31
CA ARG A 30 -26.08 2.58 -14.75
C ARG A 30 -27.47 2.15 -15.24
N GLU A 31 -28.45 3.05 -15.23
CA GLU A 31 -29.79 2.77 -15.75
C GLU A 31 -29.79 2.55 -17.27
N SER A 32 -28.86 3.22 -17.94
CA SER A 32 -28.57 3.05 -19.36
C SER A 32 -27.70 1.82 -19.65
N ASP A 33 -27.40 0.96 -18.68
CA ASP A 33 -26.60 -0.25 -18.85
C ASP A 33 -25.23 0.04 -19.52
N LEU A 34 -24.64 1.18 -19.13
CA LEU A 34 -23.33 1.67 -19.53
C LEU A 34 -22.49 1.87 -18.28
N TYR A 35 -21.20 1.52 -18.35
CA TYR A 35 -20.30 1.57 -17.20
C TYR A 35 -19.00 2.31 -17.54
N PRO A 36 -19.07 3.63 -17.82
CA PRO A 36 -17.88 4.44 -17.96
C PRO A 36 -17.13 4.54 -16.62
N SER A 37 -15.82 4.79 -16.70
CA SER A 37 -15.01 5.19 -15.55
C SER A 37 -15.24 6.66 -15.23
N GLN A 38 -14.98 7.05 -13.98
CA GLN A 38 -15.07 8.45 -13.56
C GLN A 38 -14.19 9.38 -14.40
N SER A 39 -12.96 8.94 -14.73
CA SER A 39 -12.05 9.69 -15.59
C SER A 39 -12.58 9.90 -17.01
N GLU A 40 -13.29 8.92 -17.57
CA GLU A 40 -13.91 9.05 -18.90
C GLU A 40 -15.07 10.05 -18.88
N ILE A 41 -15.82 10.10 -17.78
CA ILE A 41 -16.89 11.09 -17.60
C ILE A 41 -16.31 12.49 -17.49
N GLU A 42 -15.26 12.66 -16.67
CA GLU A 42 -14.59 13.96 -16.47
C GLU A 42 -13.97 14.46 -17.77
N GLU A 43 -13.25 13.60 -18.50
CA GLU A 43 -12.69 13.93 -19.82
C GLU A 43 -13.79 14.32 -20.82
N ALA A 44 -14.90 13.59 -20.85
CA ALA A 44 -16.04 13.90 -21.71
C ALA A 44 -16.66 15.26 -21.37
N VAL A 45 -16.82 15.55 -20.09
CA VAL A 45 -17.34 16.84 -19.59
C VAL A 45 -16.40 17.97 -20.01
N ASP A 46 -15.11 17.82 -19.82
CA ASP A 46 -14.13 18.83 -20.19
C ASP A 46 -14.12 19.11 -21.70
N VAL A 47 -14.23 18.07 -22.53
CA VAL A 47 -14.22 18.20 -23.99
C VAL A 47 -15.53 18.80 -24.52
N VAL A 48 -16.68 18.28 -24.07
CA VAL A 48 -18.00 18.74 -24.54
C VAL A 48 -18.27 20.19 -24.11
N PHE A 49 -17.87 20.56 -22.89
CA PHE A 49 -18.08 21.92 -22.40
C PHE A 49 -16.88 22.85 -22.58
N GLN A 50 -15.77 22.37 -23.17
CA GLN A 50 -14.55 23.17 -23.39
C GLN A 50 -14.08 23.89 -22.10
N GLY A 51 -14.16 23.20 -20.96
CA GLY A 51 -13.84 23.75 -19.63
C GLY A 51 -14.88 24.71 -19.03
N GLN A 52 -16.03 24.94 -19.68
CA GLN A 52 -17.12 25.78 -19.17
C GLN A 52 -18.14 25.02 -18.31
N ALA A 53 -17.88 23.77 -17.93
CA ALA A 53 -18.82 22.93 -17.18
C ALA A 53 -19.28 23.58 -15.85
N SER A 54 -18.38 24.26 -15.15
CA SER A 54 -18.64 24.95 -13.88
C SER A 54 -19.62 26.13 -13.98
N SER A 55 -19.82 26.67 -15.20
CA SER A 55 -20.76 27.76 -15.47
C SER A 55 -22.20 27.28 -15.71
N LYS A 56 -22.39 25.97 -15.95
CA LYS A 56 -23.70 25.39 -16.22
C LYS A 56 -24.37 24.98 -14.91
N LYS A 57 -25.64 25.34 -14.77
CA LYS A 57 -26.48 24.93 -13.63
C LYS A 57 -26.86 23.45 -13.70
N GLY A 58 -27.01 22.91 -14.91
CA GLY A 58 -27.39 21.53 -15.15
C GLY A 58 -27.17 21.09 -16.59
N LEU A 59 -27.26 19.79 -16.80
CA LEU A 59 -27.13 19.13 -18.09
C LEU A 59 -28.48 19.10 -18.81
N ARG A 60 -28.50 19.65 -20.02
CA ARG A 60 -29.64 19.51 -20.92
C ARG A 60 -29.58 18.16 -21.64
N LYS A 61 -30.72 17.76 -22.21
CA LYS A 61 -30.83 16.53 -23.00
C LYS A 61 -29.82 16.45 -24.15
N SER A 62 -29.59 17.57 -24.85
CA SER A 62 -28.58 17.67 -25.92
C SER A 62 -27.18 17.36 -25.41
N ASP A 63 -26.82 18.02 -24.31
CA ASP A 63 -25.50 17.97 -23.70
C ASP A 63 -25.19 16.56 -23.18
N LEU A 64 -26.18 15.92 -22.57
CA LEU A 64 -26.07 14.53 -22.15
C LEU A 64 -25.84 13.58 -23.32
N LEU A 65 -26.57 13.75 -24.43
CA LEU A 65 -26.38 12.89 -25.60
C LEU A 65 -24.99 13.10 -26.22
N GLU A 66 -24.48 14.32 -26.23
CA GLU A 66 -23.11 14.61 -26.65
C GLU A 66 -22.08 13.92 -25.76
N LEU A 67 -22.25 13.96 -24.44
CA LEU A 67 -21.40 13.22 -23.48
C LEU A 67 -21.43 11.71 -23.76
N VAL A 68 -22.62 11.14 -23.93
CA VAL A 68 -22.78 9.71 -24.22
C VAL A 68 -22.08 9.34 -25.53
N TRP A 69 -22.22 10.15 -26.58
CA TRP A 69 -21.61 9.86 -27.88
C TRP A 69 -20.11 10.08 -27.91
N TYR A 70 -19.59 10.99 -27.09
CA TYR A 70 -18.16 11.17 -26.91
C TYR A 70 -17.53 9.90 -26.32
N ILE A 71 -18.13 9.34 -25.26
CA ILE A 71 -17.62 8.11 -24.62
C ILE A 71 -17.93 6.87 -25.47
N TYR A 72 -19.16 6.77 -25.96
CA TYR A 72 -19.68 5.62 -26.71
C TYR A 72 -20.01 6.04 -28.15
N VAL A 73 -18.97 6.04 -28.98
CA VAL A 73 -19.10 6.40 -30.39
C VAL A 73 -20.12 5.49 -31.07
N PRO A 74 -21.21 6.03 -31.65
CA PRO A 74 -22.21 5.22 -32.31
C PRO A 74 -21.62 4.56 -33.55
N LYS A 75 -21.89 3.26 -33.76
CA LYS A 75 -21.37 2.49 -34.90
C LYS A 75 -21.70 3.12 -36.27
N ALA A 76 -22.82 3.85 -36.35
CA ALA A 76 -23.23 4.56 -37.56
C ALA A 76 -22.29 5.71 -37.96
N ALA A 77 -21.46 6.22 -37.04
CA ALA A 77 -20.50 7.27 -37.32
C ALA A 77 -19.30 6.77 -38.16
N GLY A 78 -19.09 5.45 -38.27
CA GLY A 78 -17.97 4.88 -39.02
C GLY A 78 -16.58 5.19 -38.43
N LEU A 79 -16.53 5.80 -37.24
CA LEU A 79 -15.30 6.10 -36.52
C LEU A 79 -14.87 4.87 -35.70
N PRO A 80 -13.54 4.65 -35.56
CA PRO A 80 -13.04 3.62 -34.65
C PRO A 80 -13.47 3.97 -33.21
N ASN A 81 -13.70 2.93 -32.40
CA ASN A 81 -14.02 3.14 -30.99
C ASN A 81 -12.80 3.76 -30.29
N MET A 82 -12.95 4.99 -29.79
CA MET A 82 -11.86 5.73 -29.15
C MET A 82 -11.57 5.21 -27.74
N ARG A 83 -12.54 4.52 -27.14
CA ARG A 83 -12.46 4.06 -25.76
C ARG A 83 -11.44 2.94 -25.58
N GLN A 84 -10.53 3.13 -24.62
CA GLN A 84 -9.47 2.16 -24.30
C GLN A 84 -9.89 1.26 -23.14
N SER A 85 -9.55 -0.03 -23.23
CA SER A 85 -9.70 -0.94 -22.10
C SER A 85 -8.69 -0.58 -21.02
N THR A 86 -9.14 -0.47 -19.77
CA THR A 86 -8.26 -0.29 -18.62
C THR A 86 -8.24 -1.57 -17.78
N TRP A 87 -7.24 -1.71 -16.90
CA TRP A 87 -7.14 -2.89 -16.02
C TRP A 87 -8.34 -3.02 -15.08
N LEU A 88 -8.93 -1.89 -14.67
CA LEU A 88 -10.13 -1.85 -13.82
C LEU A 88 -11.45 -1.96 -14.60
N ASN A 89 -11.48 -1.45 -15.84
CA ASN A 89 -12.63 -1.55 -16.74
C ASN A 89 -12.20 -2.20 -18.07
N PRO A 90 -12.06 -3.54 -18.10
CA PRO A 90 -11.70 -4.23 -19.33
C PRO A 90 -12.87 -4.26 -20.32
N ILE A 91 -12.53 -4.14 -21.59
CA ILE A 91 -13.45 -4.29 -22.73
C ILE A 91 -13.04 -5.59 -23.44
N ILE A 92 -13.91 -6.60 -23.40
CA ILE A 92 -13.67 -7.94 -23.96
C ILE A 92 -14.59 -8.08 -25.17
N ASP A 93 -14.04 -8.35 -26.35
CA ASP A 93 -14.80 -8.48 -27.61
C ASP A 93 -15.74 -7.29 -27.91
N GLY A 94 -15.34 -6.09 -27.49
CA GLY A 94 -16.14 -4.87 -27.64
C GLY A 94 -17.29 -4.71 -26.64
N VAL A 95 -17.38 -5.59 -25.64
CA VAL A 95 -18.36 -5.52 -24.54
C VAL A 95 -17.64 -5.18 -23.23
N GLU A 96 -18.24 -4.30 -22.45
CA GLU A 96 -17.72 -3.95 -21.12
C GLU A 96 -17.85 -5.14 -20.18
N ALA A 97 -16.72 -5.63 -19.65
CA ALA A 97 -16.74 -6.72 -18.69
C ALA A 97 -17.43 -6.33 -17.38
N ARG A 98 -17.45 -5.03 -17.05
CA ARG A 98 -18.10 -4.49 -15.85
C ARG A 98 -19.61 -4.78 -15.80
N LYS A 99 -20.25 -4.90 -16.98
CA LYS A 99 -21.64 -5.32 -17.10
C LYS A 99 -21.88 -6.76 -16.65
N LEU A 100 -20.87 -7.62 -16.75
CA LEU A 100 -20.95 -9.04 -16.41
C LEU A 100 -20.71 -9.29 -14.91
N ILE A 101 -20.28 -8.28 -14.15
CA ILE A 101 -20.04 -8.43 -12.70
C ILE A 101 -21.34 -8.81 -12.01
N GLY A 102 -21.35 -9.95 -11.31
CA GLY A 102 -22.53 -10.47 -10.61
C GLY A 102 -23.50 -11.26 -11.50
N SER A 103 -23.20 -11.41 -12.79
CA SER A 103 -23.92 -12.32 -13.67
C SER A 103 -23.51 -13.77 -13.44
N GLU A 104 -24.37 -14.70 -13.83
CA GLU A 104 -24.10 -16.15 -13.83
C GLU A 104 -22.93 -16.55 -14.75
N TYR A 105 -22.59 -15.70 -15.72
CA TYR A 105 -21.50 -15.91 -16.67
C TYR A 105 -20.11 -15.64 -16.08
N VAL A 106 -20.03 -15.03 -14.89
CA VAL A 106 -18.76 -14.77 -14.20
C VAL A 106 -18.59 -15.76 -13.06
N GLU A 107 -17.64 -16.67 -13.23
CA GLU A 107 -17.26 -17.59 -12.17
C GLU A 107 -16.70 -16.83 -10.96
N LYS A 108 -17.05 -17.30 -9.77
CA LYS A 108 -16.52 -16.72 -8.54
C LYS A 108 -15.02 -16.99 -8.46
N ALA A 109 -14.24 -15.93 -8.28
CA ALA A 109 -12.80 -16.07 -8.10
C ALA A 109 -12.50 -16.91 -6.84
N PRO A 110 -11.61 -17.91 -6.91
CA PRO A 110 -11.22 -18.74 -5.76
C PRO A 110 -10.28 -17.95 -4.83
N LEU A 111 -10.82 -16.97 -4.11
CA LEU A 111 -10.06 -16.08 -3.23
C LEU A 111 -9.41 -16.79 -2.05
N GLU A 112 -9.95 -17.94 -1.64
CA GLU A 112 -9.42 -18.73 -0.52
C GLU A 112 -7.99 -19.21 -0.79
N VAL A 113 -7.73 -19.68 -2.01
CA VAL A 113 -6.41 -20.18 -2.42
C VAL A 113 -5.39 -19.03 -2.40
N CYS A 114 -5.76 -17.89 -2.98
CA CYS A 114 -4.93 -16.70 -3.00
C CYS A 114 -4.69 -16.15 -1.57
N ALA A 115 -5.73 -16.12 -0.73
CA ALA A 115 -5.63 -15.66 0.64
C ALA A 115 -4.70 -16.57 1.46
N LYS A 116 -4.82 -17.89 1.32
CA LYS A 116 -3.95 -18.86 1.99
C LYS A 116 -2.49 -18.64 1.59
N LEU A 117 -2.21 -18.48 0.30
CA LEU A 117 -0.85 -18.20 -0.20
C LEU A 117 -0.25 -16.93 0.43
N VAL A 118 -1.04 -15.84 0.48
CA VAL A 118 -0.59 -14.56 1.06
C VAL A 118 -0.38 -14.67 2.58
N ILE A 119 -1.26 -15.39 3.28
CA ILE A 119 -1.16 -15.62 4.72
C ILE A 119 0.10 -16.44 5.03
N ASP A 120 0.33 -17.53 4.29
CA ASP A 120 1.48 -18.41 4.47
C ASP A 120 2.79 -17.67 4.16
N SER A 121 2.83 -16.90 3.06
CA SER A 121 3.98 -16.05 2.71
C SER A 121 4.28 -15.00 3.81
N LYS A 122 3.25 -14.32 4.34
CA LYS A 122 3.43 -13.36 5.43
C LYS A 122 3.89 -14.03 6.73
N ARG A 123 3.41 -15.25 7.00
CA ARG A 123 3.80 -16.04 8.17
C ARG A 123 5.28 -16.42 8.08
N GLU A 124 5.71 -16.97 6.95
CA GLU A 124 7.10 -17.36 6.70
C GLU A 124 8.05 -16.17 6.88
N ARG A 125 7.70 -15.00 6.31
CA ARG A 125 8.50 -13.78 6.46
C ARG A 125 8.64 -13.36 7.93
N ARG A 126 7.55 -13.39 8.70
CA ARG A 126 7.56 -13.04 10.13
C ARG A 126 8.38 -14.04 10.95
N GLU A 127 8.33 -15.32 10.62
CA GLU A 127 9.12 -16.36 11.29
C GLU A 127 10.62 -16.20 11.01
N LYS A 128 11.00 -15.87 9.77
CA LYS A 128 12.39 -15.53 9.42
C LYS A 128 12.88 -14.31 10.18
N GLU A 129 12.10 -13.23 10.20
CA GLU A 129 12.43 -12.01 10.96
C GLU A 129 12.59 -12.30 12.46
N LYS A 130 11.73 -13.15 13.05
CA LYS A 130 11.87 -13.59 14.45
C LYS A 130 13.15 -14.40 14.69
N LEU A 131 13.47 -15.33 13.79
CA LEU A 131 14.66 -16.17 13.92
C LEU A 131 15.94 -15.33 13.79
N GLU A 132 15.97 -14.37 12.87
CA GLU A 132 17.08 -13.42 12.73
C GLU A 132 17.24 -12.55 13.98
N ASN A 133 16.13 -12.05 14.54
CA ASN A 133 16.17 -11.28 15.78
C ASN A 133 16.67 -12.12 16.97
N LEU A 134 16.26 -13.38 17.07
CA LEU A 134 16.73 -14.29 18.12
C LEU A 134 18.24 -14.54 18.00
N LYS A 135 18.74 -14.80 16.78
CA LYS A 135 20.18 -14.95 16.53
C LYS A 135 20.97 -13.71 16.94
N ARG A 136 20.47 -12.51 16.61
CA ARG A 136 21.10 -11.26 17.04
C ARG A 136 21.14 -11.12 18.57
N GLN A 137 20.05 -11.47 19.26
CA GLN A 137 20.02 -11.47 20.72
C GLN A 137 21.02 -12.45 21.33
N ASP A 138 21.16 -13.65 20.76
CA ASP A 138 22.13 -14.65 21.22
C ASP A 138 23.58 -14.18 21.00
N GLU A 139 23.85 -13.55 19.85
CA GLU A 139 25.15 -12.94 19.54
C GLU A 139 25.49 -11.80 20.50
N ASP A 140 24.54 -10.90 20.75
CA ASP A 140 24.68 -9.79 21.71
C ASP A 140 24.91 -10.31 23.13
N ALA A 141 24.17 -11.33 23.56
CA ALA A 141 24.34 -11.96 24.87
C ALA A 141 25.69 -12.67 24.99
N ALA A 142 26.18 -13.32 23.93
CA ALA A 142 27.49 -13.96 23.90
C ALA A 142 28.62 -12.92 23.94
N LYS A 143 28.45 -11.78 23.26
CA LYS A 143 29.39 -10.65 23.33
C LYS A 143 29.44 -10.08 24.74
N LEU A 144 28.28 -9.79 25.35
CA LEU A 144 28.21 -9.28 26.72
C LEU A 144 28.89 -10.22 27.72
N LYS A 145 28.69 -11.53 27.59
CA LYS A 145 29.37 -12.53 28.45
C LYS A 145 30.89 -12.51 28.27
N ARG A 146 31.38 -12.37 27.04
CA ARG A 146 32.83 -12.25 26.78
C ARG A 146 33.38 -10.97 27.41
N ASP A 147 32.71 -9.84 27.19
CA ASP A 147 33.13 -8.54 27.73
C ASP A 147 33.15 -8.57 29.27
N LEU A 148 32.13 -9.16 29.91
CA LEU A 148 32.10 -9.36 31.36
C LEU A 148 33.22 -10.27 31.86
N SER A 149 33.50 -11.37 31.16
CA SER A 149 34.61 -12.26 31.56
C SER A 149 35.97 -11.58 31.41
N ALA A 150 36.17 -10.78 30.35
CA ALA A 150 37.40 -10.01 30.16
C ALA A 150 37.61 -9.00 31.29
N PHE A 151 36.55 -8.29 31.69
CA PHE A 151 36.58 -7.37 32.81
C PHE A 151 36.95 -8.06 34.14
N GLN A 152 36.42 -9.25 34.40
CA GLN A 152 36.77 -10.02 35.61
C GLN A 152 38.25 -10.43 35.64
N TYR A 153 38.83 -10.84 34.51
CA TYR A 153 40.26 -11.16 34.43
C TYR A 153 41.15 -9.92 34.67
N GLU A 154 40.77 -8.76 34.12
CA GLU A 154 41.50 -7.51 34.37
C GLU A 154 41.47 -7.12 35.87
N GLU A 155 40.33 -7.27 36.53
CA GLU A 155 40.16 -6.97 37.96
C GLU A 155 40.94 -7.96 38.87
N GLU A 156 41.07 -9.22 38.44
CA GLU A 156 41.89 -10.23 39.13
C GLU A 156 43.40 -9.93 38.97
N ASP A 157 43.86 -9.60 37.75
CA ASP A 157 45.26 -9.23 37.48
C ASP A 157 45.67 -7.95 38.26
N GLU A 158 44.80 -6.94 38.32
CA GLU A 158 45.04 -5.73 39.12
C GLU A 158 45.14 -6.06 40.62
N ASN A 159 44.26 -6.91 41.14
CA ASN A 159 44.30 -7.34 42.53
C ASN A 159 45.55 -8.17 42.87
N GLU A 160 46.00 -9.03 41.96
CA GLU A 160 47.26 -9.76 42.12
C GLU A 160 48.46 -8.82 42.09
N GLY A 161 48.46 -7.82 41.20
CA GLY A 161 49.46 -6.75 41.14
C GLY A 161 49.57 -5.99 42.47
N ILE A 162 48.43 -5.56 43.02
CA ILE A 162 48.34 -4.85 44.31
C ILE A 162 48.87 -5.73 45.46
N LYS A 163 48.49 -7.02 45.51
CA LYS A 163 49.01 -7.96 46.52
C LYS A 163 50.52 -8.14 46.40
N GLY A 164 51.06 -8.21 45.19
CA GLY A 164 52.49 -8.32 44.93
C GLY A 164 53.28 -7.07 45.35
N GLU A 165 52.73 -5.87 45.20
CA GLU A 165 53.33 -4.64 45.73
C GLU A 165 53.27 -4.56 47.26
N LEU A 166 52.16 -4.97 47.87
CA LEU A 166 52.02 -5.06 49.33
C LEU A 166 53.02 -6.04 49.95
N ALA A 167 53.28 -7.18 49.30
CA ALA A 167 54.31 -8.12 49.74
C ALA A 167 55.71 -7.50 49.69
N ARG A 168 56.05 -6.82 48.59
CA ARG A 168 57.35 -6.16 48.41
C ARG A 168 57.58 -5.01 49.40
N THR A 169 56.55 -4.24 49.72
CA THR A 169 56.65 -3.18 50.75
C THR A 169 56.81 -3.76 52.15
N ARG A 170 56.12 -4.87 52.46
CA ARG A 170 56.27 -5.58 53.74
C ARG A 170 57.68 -6.17 53.95
N GLU A 171 58.28 -6.75 52.92
CA GLU A 171 59.69 -7.24 52.98
C GLU A 171 60.69 -6.10 53.16
N ARG A 172 60.47 -4.95 52.50
CA ARG A 172 61.31 -3.76 52.71
C ARG A 172 61.26 -3.31 54.17
N LEU A 173 60.07 -3.25 54.76
CA LEU A 173 59.89 -2.86 56.17
C LEU A 173 60.48 -3.88 57.16
N SER A 174 60.50 -5.17 56.84
CA SER A 174 61.19 -6.15 57.70
C SER A 174 62.71 -6.04 57.59
N SER A 175 63.25 -5.75 56.39
CA SER A 175 64.68 -5.57 56.18
C SER A 175 65.27 -4.30 56.82
N THR A 176 64.47 -3.24 56.97
CA THR A 176 64.86 -2.03 57.71
C THR A 176 64.84 -2.28 59.22
N LYS A 177 63.87 -3.07 59.72
CA LYS A 177 63.77 -3.43 61.13
C LYS A 177 64.95 -4.30 61.61
N SER A 178 65.41 -5.25 60.79
CA SER A 178 66.62 -6.05 61.08
C SER A 178 67.92 -5.23 61.05
N LYS A 179 67.96 -4.09 60.32
CA LYS A 179 69.10 -3.17 60.33
C LYS A 179 69.11 -2.27 61.57
N GLU A 180 67.94 -1.88 62.08
CA GLU A 180 67.81 -1.15 63.34
C GLU A 180 68.16 -2.02 64.56
N ASP A 181 67.79 -3.29 64.57
CA ASP A 181 68.14 -4.24 65.66
C ASP A 181 69.64 -4.63 65.68
N SER A 182 70.40 -4.32 64.63
CA SER A 182 71.87 -4.54 64.55
C SER A 182 72.70 -3.31 64.96
N GLN A 183 72.05 -2.21 65.35
CA GLN A 183 72.70 -0.96 65.80
C GLN A 183 72.52 -0.68 67.31
N ASN A 184 71.98 -1.63 68.07
CA ASN A 184 71.91 -1.59 69.54
C ASN A 184 72.83 -2.62 70.18
#